data_AF-A0A9Q6I1E2-F1
#
_entry.id   AF-A0A9Q6I1E2-F1
#
_cell.length_a   1.000
_cell.length_b   1.000
_cell.length_c   1.000
_cell.angle_alpha   90.00
_cell.angle_beta   90.00
_cell.angle_gamma   90.00
#
_symmetry.space_group_name_H-M   'P 1'
#
loop_
_entity.id
_entity.type
_entity.pdbx_description
1 polymer ?
#
loop_
_entity_poly.entity_id
_entity_poly.type
_entity_poly.pdbx_seq_one_letter_code
_entity_poly.pdbx_strand_id
1 'polypeptide(L)'
;MSRSESRKTDVQINFRCTAEIKELLTEKARESGLSLSQYLIKSGLGKRIQSKGNYNALAALIKMTALQKHLFNEGEGMFSKEYADIMIELKKAAQLLQKEIDGDT
;
A
#
# COMPACT_ATOMS: atom_id res chain seq x y z
N MET A 1 -12.21 27.95 -19.77
CA MET A 1 -10.73 27.75 -19.78
C MET A 1 -10.37 26.69 -18.75
N SER A 2 -10.42 25.41 -19.14
CA SER A 2 -10.05 24.30 -18.26
C SER A 2 -8.52 24.20 -18.23
N ARG A 3 -7.90 24.62 -17.13
CA ARG A 3 -6.45 24.51 -16.91
C ARG A 3 -6.19 23.14 -16.28
N SER A 4 -5.90 22.15 -17.11
CA SER A 4 -5.52 20.80 -16.72
C SER A 4 -4.40 20.83 -15.66
N GLU A 5 -4.50 19.98 -14.64
CA GLU A 5 -3.60 19.95 -13.47
C GLU A 5 -2.11 19.80 -13.82
N SER A 6 -1.79 19.27 -14.99
CA SER A 6 -0.43 19.15 -15.52
C SER A 6 0.33 20.48 -15.64
N ARG A 7 -0.35 21.63 -15.66
CA ARG A 7 0.29 22.96 -15.67
C ARG A 7 0.50 23.57 -14.27
N LYS A 8 0.10 22.92 -13.18
CA LYS A 8 0.27 23.44 -11.80
C LYS A 8 1.64 23.08 -11.19
N THR A 9 2.39 22.18 -11.80
CA THR A 9 3.73 21.74 -11.37
C THR A 9 4.79 22.22 -12.36
N ASP A 10 4.95 23.53 -12.52
CA ASP A 10 5.97 24.13 -13.40
C ASP A 10 7.30 24.43 -12.68
N VAL A 11 7.27 24.55 -11.35
CA VAL A 11 8.46 24.82 -10.53
C VAL A 11 9.32 23.56 -10.39
N GLN A 12 10.58 23.66 -10.80
CA GLN A 12 11.56 22.58 -10.74
C GLN A 12 12.60 22.83 -9.63
N ILE A 13 13.00 21.76 -8.94
CA ILE A 13 14.08 21.77 -7.96
C ILE A 13 15.21 20.89 -8.51
N ASN A 14 16.40 21.47 -8.67
CA ASN A 14 17.58 20.78 -9.16
C ASN A 14 18.51 20.42 -7.99
N PHE A 15 18.87 19.15 -7.87
CA PHE A 15 19.77 18.65 -6.82
C PHE A 15 21.06 18.14 -7.44
N ARG A 16 22.20 18.52 -6.85
CA ARG A 16 23.49 17.86 -7.12
C ARG A 16 23.63 16.71 -6.13
N CYS A 17 23.87 15.50 -6.64
CA CYS A 17 24.13 14.32 -5.82
C CYS A 17 25.15 13.42 -6.52
N THR A 18 25.82 12.57 -5.76
CA THR A 18 26.67 11.50 -6.29
C THR A 18 25.81 10.38 -6.89
N ALA A 19 26.40 9.57 -7.77
CA ALA A 19 25.70 8.46 -8.41
C ALA A 19 25.14 7.45 -7.39
N GLU A 20 25.94 7.14 -6.36
CA GLU A 20 25.56 6.22 -5.27
C GLU A 20 24.32 6.72 -4.51
N ILE A 21 24.28 8.00 -4.14
CA ILE A 21 23.14 8.59 -3.43
C ILE A 21 21.89 8.55 -4.32
N LYS A 22 22.05 8.81 -5.61
CA LYS A 22 20.93 8.76 -6.57
C LYS A 22 20.35 7.34 -6.66
N GLU A 23 21.18 6.31 -6.71
CA GLU A 23 20.74 4.92 -6.74
C GLU A 23 20.00 4.54 -5.46
N LEU A 24 20.57 4.84 -4.29
CA LEU A 24 19.95 4.58 -2.99
C LEU A 24 18.58 5.26 -2.85
N LEU A 25 18.46 6.53 -3.29
CA LEU A 25 17.19 7.24 -3.27
C LEU A 25 16.18 6.62 -4.25
N THR A 26 16.64 6.16 -5.41
CA THR A 26 15.78 5.51 -6.41
C THR A 26 15.27 4.17 -5.92
N GLU A 27 16.11 3.40 -5.22
CA GLU A 27 15.72 2.13 -4.61
C GLU A 27 14.68 2.33 -3.51
N LYS A 28 14.91 3.25 -2.57
CA LYS A 28 13.94 3.60 -1.52
C LYS A 28 12.61 4.10 -2.09
N ALA A 29 12.65 4.89 -3.16
CA ALA A 29 11.44 5.30 -3.87
C ALA A 29 10.70 4.11 -4.49
N ARG A 30 11.42 3.14 -5.09
CA ARG A 30 10.87 1.92 -5.67
C ARG A 30 10.22 1.02 -4.61
N GLU A 31 10.86 0.81 -3.47
CA GLU A 31 10.30 0.06 -2.33
C GLU A 31 9.01 0.70 -1.81
N SER A 32 8.97 2.02 -1.80
CA SER A 32 7.80 2.82 -1.42
C SER A 32 6.73 2.87 -2.51
N GLY A 33 6.98 2.31 -3.70
CA GLY A 33 6.07 2.37 -4.85
C GLY A 33 5.84 3.77 -5.42
N LEU A 34 6.74 4.72 -5.16
CA LEU A 34 6.64 6.12 -5.59
C LEU A 34 7.70 6.44 -6.65
N SER A 35 7.45 7.50 -7.43
CA SER A 35 8.51 8.11 -8.24
C SER A 35 9.52 8.83 -7.34
N LEU A 36 10.77 8.96 -7.79
CA LEU A 36 11.84 9.61 -7.03
C LEU A 36 11.47 11.04 -6.58
N SER A 37 10.83 11.82 -7.45
CA SER A 37 10.37 13.18 -7.13
C SER A 37 9.29 13.18 -6.06
N GLN A 38 8.28 12.31 -6.17
CA GLN A 38 7.22 12.19 -5.14
C GLN A 38 7.77 11.68 -3.81
N TYR A 39 8.73 10.74 -3.84
CA TYR A 39 9.41 10.25 -2.65
C TYR A 39 10.13 11.40 -1.95
N LEU A 40 10.96 12.16 -2.66
CA LEU A 40 11.70 13.29 -2.09
C LEU A 40 10.78 14.39 -1.55
N ILE A 41 9.70 14.73 -2.27
CA ILE A 41 8.72 15.72 -1.80
C ILE A 41 8.02 15.23 -0.53
N LYS A 42 7.60 13.96 -0.48
CA LYS A 42 6.98 13.40 0.72
C LYS A 42 7.95 13.33 1.89
N SER A 43 9.18 12.86 1.68
CA SER A 43 10.24 12.82 2.70
C SER A 43 10.54 14.22 3.22
N GLY A 44 10.72 15.21 2.34
CA GLY A 44 11.05 16.57 2.71
C GLY A 44 9.91 17.31 3.43
N LEU A 45 8.66 16.96 3.15
CA LEU A 45 7.48 17.49 3.84
C LEU A 45 7.09 16.69 5.11
N GLY A 46 7.90 15.71 5.51
CA GLY A 46 7.59 14.84 6.65
C GLY A 46 6.32 14.01 6.47
N LYS A 47 5.85 13.84 5.23
CA LYS A 47 4.66 13.04 4.94
C LYS A 47 5.02 11.56 5.04
N ARG A 48 4.16 10.77 5.69
CA ARG A 48 4.34 9.33 5.85
C ARG A 48 4.42 8.64 4.48
N ILE A 49 5.47 7.86 4.28
CA ILE A 49 5.72 7.11 3.05
C ILE A 49 5.30 5.67 3.34
N GLN A 50 4.20 5.25 2.74
CA GLN A 50 3.67 3.91 2.91
C GLN A 50 4.41 2.94 1.99
N SER A 51 4.82 1.80 2.52
CA SER A 51 5.52 0.78 1.74
C SER A 51 4.56 0.09 0.77
N LYS A 52 5.03 -0.19 -0.46
CA LYS A 52 4.29 -1.00 -1.44
C LYS A 52 4.00 -2.40 -0.91
N GLY A 53 4.85 -2.92 -0.02
CA GLY A 53 4.68 -4.22 0.63
C GLY A 53 3.36 -4.35 1.37
N ASN A 54 2.95 -3.31 2.09
CA ASN A 54 1.72 -3.34 2.90
C ASN A 54 0.47 -3.42 2.01
N TYR A 55 0.45 -2.69 0.89
CA TYR A 55 -0.64 -2.79 -0.08
C TYR A 55 -0.73 -4.17 -0.73
N ASN A 56 0.41 -4.78 -1.08
CA ASN A 56 0.43 -6.13 -1.64
C ASN A 56 -0.05 -7.18 -0.63
N ALA A 57 0.36 -7.07 0.64
CA ALA A 57 -0.09 -7.94 1.71
C ALA A 57 -1.60 -7.78 1.97
N LEU A 58 -2.12 -6.56 1.95
CA LEU A 58 -3.56 -6.31 2.07
C LEU A 58 -4.33 -6.93 0.90
N ALA A 59 -3.85 -6.76 -0.33
CA ALA A 59 -4.47 -7.36 -1.51
C ALA A 59 -4.47 -8.90 -1.44
N ALA A 60 -3.40 -9.50 -0.90
CA ALA A 60 -3.34 -10.94 -0.65
C ALA A 60 -4.38 -11.39 0.39
N LEU A 61 -4.50 -10.69 1.52
CA LEU A 61 -5.50 -10.98 2.55
C LEU A 61 -6.94 -10.89 2.00
N ILE A 62 -7.24 -9.89 1.17
CA ILE A 62 -8.55 -9.75 0.53
C ILE A 62 -8.84 -10.94 -0.41
N LYS A 63 -7.85 -11.36 -1.22
CA LYS A 63 -7.99 -12.53 -2.08
C LYS A 63 -8.23 -13.81 -1.28
N MET A 64 -7.48 -14.03 -0.19
CA MET A 64 -7.67 -15.18 0.69
C MET A 64 -9.08 -15.18 1.31
N THR A 65 -9.58 -14.02 1.72
CA THR A 65 -10.94 -13.88 2.26
C THR A 65 -12.00 -14.24 1.23
N ALA A 66 -11.82 -13.82 -0.03
CA ALA A 66 -12.73 -14.17 -1.11
C ALA A 66 -12.75 -15.68 -1.41
N LEU A 67 -11.58 -16.32 -1.40
CA LEU A 67 -11.46 -17.78 -1.55
C LEU A 67 -12.11 -18.52 -0.38
N GLN A 68 -11.89 -18.08 0.85
CA GLN A 68 -12.52 -18.67 2.04
C GLN A 68 -14.05 -18.58 1.98
N LYS A 69 -14.59 -17.45 1.49
CA LYS A 69 -16.03 -17.27 1.28
C LYS A 69 -16.58 -18.24 0.23
N HIS A 70 -15.81 -18.51 -0.83
CA HIS A 70 -16.17 -19.50 -1.83
C HIS A 70 -16.28 -20.90 -1.20
N LEU A 71 -15.24 -21.31 -0.46
CA LEU A 71 -15.21 -22.60 0.24
C LEU A 71 -16.36 -22.75 1.25
N PHE A 72 -16.69 -21.68 1.99
CA PHE A 72 -17.82 -21.67 2.91
C PHE A 72 -19.16 -21.94 2.21
N ASN A 73 -19.36 -21.37 1.02
CA ASN A 73 -20.58 -21.57 0.24
C ASN A 73 -20.64 -22.98 -0.36
N GLU A 74 -19.51 -23.52 -0.82
CA GLU A 74 -19.42 -24.87 -1.39
C GLU A 74 -19.53 -25.97 -0.32
N GLY A 75 -19.18 -25.68 0.93
CA GLY A 75 -19.22 -26.66 2.02
C GLY A 75 -20.62 -27.07 2.48
N GLU A 76 -21.69 -26.45 1.99
CA GLU A 76 -23.10 -26.74 2.34
C GLU A 76 -23.36 -26.90 3.87
N GLY A 77 -22.61 -26.16 4.69
CA GLY A 77 -22.70 -26.19 6.16
C GLY A 77 -21.71 -27.12 6.87
N MET A 78 -20.97 -27.96 6.15
CA MET A 78 -19.86 -28.76 6.67
C MET A 78 -18.73 -27.82 7.11
N PHE A 79 -18.26 -27.96 8.35
CA PHE A 79 -17.21 -27.10 8.97
C PHE A 79 -17.53 -25.59 8.98
N SER A 80 -18.81 -25.21 8.88
CA SER A 80 -19.26 -23.81 8.82
C SER A 80 -18.71 -22.91 9.94
N LYS A 81 -18.51 -23.45 11.15
CA LYS A 81 -17.89 -22.73 12.27
C LYS A 81 -16.41 -22.42 12.01
N GLU A 82 -15.63 -23.40 11.58
CA GLU A 82 -14.19 -23.27 11.34
C GLU A 82 -13.91 -22.30 10.19
N TYR A 83 -14.70 -22.39 9.12
CA TYR A 83 -14.61 -21.45 8.01
C TYR A 83 -14.93 -20.01 8.43
N ALA A 84 -15.94 -19.83 9.30
CA ALA A 84 -16.32 -18.51 9.84
C ALA A 84 -15.24 -17.93 10.76
N ASP A 85 -14.64 -18.74 11.62
CA ASP A 85 -13.57 -18.32 12.53
C ASP A 85 -12.34 -17.81 11.76
N ILE A 86 -11.90 -18.55 10.75
CA ILE A 86 -10.79 -18.14 9.86
C ILE A 86 -11.13 -16.83 9.13
N MET A 87 -12.38 -16.65 8.68
CA MET A 87 -12.81 -15.42 8.01
C MET A 87 -12.78 -14.20 8.96
N ILE A 88 -13.12 -14.39 10.23
CA ILE A 88 -13.02 -13.35 11.26
C ILE A 88 -11.55 -12.97 11.49
N GLU A 89 -10.65 -13.94 11.58
CA GLU A 89 -9.22 -13.69 11.76
C GLU A 89 -8.60 -12.96 10.56
N LEU A 90 -8.90 -13.40 9.33
CA LEU A 90 -8.44 -12.74 8.10
C LEU A 90 -8.92 -11.29 8.04
N LYS A 91 -10.17 -11.03 8.43
CA LYS A 91 -10.73 -9.67 8.48
C LYS A 91 -10.04 -8.81 9.52
N LYS A 92 -9.75 -9.35 10.72
CA LYS A 92 -9.00 -8.64 11.76
C LYS A 92 -7.58 -8.30 11.28
N ALA A 93 -6.88 -9.24 10.66
CA ALA A 93 -5.55 -9.02 10.10
C ALA A 93 -5.56 -7.93 9.00
N ALA A 94 -6.54 -7.96 8.10
CA ALA A 94 -6.70 -6.94 7.06
C ALA A 94 -6.99 -5.55 7.66
N GLN A 95 -7.82 -5.47 8.71
CA GLN A 95 -8.12 -4.21 9.40
C GLN A 95 -6.91 -3.63 10.14
N LEU A 96 -6.10 -4.47 10.77
CA LEU A 96 -4.85 -4.04 11.42
C LEU A 96 -3.87 -3.48 10.39
N LEU A 97 -3.64 -4.22 9.30
CA LEU A 97 -2.76 -3.79 8.23
C LEU A 97 -3.26 -2.51 7.54
N GLN A 98 -4.57 -2.36 7.37
CA GLN A 98 -5.18 -1.14 6.86
C GLN A 98 -4.92 0.05 7.78
N LYS A 99 -5.05 -0.12 9.11
CA LYS A 99 -4.72 0.93 10.08
C LYS A 99 -3.24 1.33 10.04
N GLU A 100 -2.33 0.37 9.86
CA GLU A 100 -0.90 0.64 9.69
C GLU A 100 -0.60 1.45 8.40
N ILE A 101 -1.35 1.14 7.33
CA ILE A 101 -1.31 1.88 6.05
C ILE A 101 -1.92 3.28 6.19
N ASP A 102 -2.98 3.44 6.97
CA ASP A 102 -3.64 4.73 7.17
C ASP A 102 -2.90 5.60 8.21
N GLY A 103 -2.03 4.98 9.02
CA GLY A 103 -1.20 5.65 10.01
C GLY A 103 -1.94 5.98 11.31
N ASP A 104 -3.01 5.25 11.62
CA ASP A 104 -3.96 5.54 12.71
C ASP A 104 -3.56 4.85 14.05
N THR A 105 -2.26 4.76 14.31
CA THR A 105 -1.66 4.19 15.53
C THR A 105 -0.69 5.19 16.15
#